data_AF-A0A669PXU7-F1
#
_entry.id   AF-A0A669PXU7-F1
#
_cell.length_a   1.000
_cell.length_b   1.000
_cell.length_c   1.000
_cell.angle_alpha   90.00
_cell.angle_beta   90.00
_cell.angle_gamma   90.00
#
_symmetry.space_group_name_H-M   'P 1'
#
loop_
_entity.id
_entity.type
_entity.pdbx_description
1 polymer ?
#
loop_
_entity_poly.entity_id
_entity_poly.type
_entity_poly.pdbx_seq_one_letter_code
_entity_poly.pdbx_strand_id
1 'polypeptide(L)'
;MAEHSIRSRAAWLGVRHWVLPAVLCLLLPSTWALPPPAHSLAKGLNCSRTLLAAANEALLQVQKQGVLGFECTLEEVDLEDVTNSQINTIKSCTTEDLGAGNCPVLESSTLAMSKCLQGIYEDLKTYRAELWNLKDLRVLTSINDMMQVLQPRSPAVPQPSPSTILGSFQGRMRLCGVLHAFCLRAVTISRMLGYLSALTAET
;
A
#
# COMPACT_ATOMS: atom_id res chain seq x y z
N MET A 1 -42.67 70.32 -32.85
CA MET A 1 -41.73 70.98 -33.78
C MET A 1 -40.63 71.61 -32.95
N ALA A 2 -39.39 71.14 -33.18
CA ALA A 2 -38.06 71.74 -32.94
C ALA A 2 -37.70 72.29 -31.53
N GLU A 3 -36.51 72.15 -30.95
CA GLU A 3 -35.24 71.42 -31.19
C GLU A 3 -34.28 71.68 -29.99
N HIS A 4 -33.07 71.10 -30.02
CA HIS A 4 -31.91 71.21 -29.10
C HIS A 4 -31.92 70.29 -27.86
N SER A 5 -31.28 69.12 -27.83
CA SER A 5 -29.90 68.69 -28.16
C SER A 5 -28.81 69.32 -27.29
N ILE A 6 -28.40 68.59 -26.24
CA ILE A 6 -27.02 68.57 -25.75
C ILE A 6 -26.59 67.12 -25.54
N ARG A 7 -25.65 66.71 -26.38
CA ARG A 7 -24.86 65.48 -26.34
C ARG A 7 -23.69 65.70 -25.38
N SER A 8 -23.46 64.75 -24.47
CA SER A 8 -22.12 64.50 -23.93
C SER A 8 -21.73 63.06 -24.20
N ARG A 9 -20.68 62.89 -25.01
CA ARG A 9 -19.94 61.64 -25.21
C ARG A 9 -18.84 61.59 -24.16
N ALA A 10 -18.73 60.50 -23.42
CA ALA A 10 -17.46 60.09 -22.84
C ALA A 10 -17.12 58.72 -23.45
N ALA A 11 -15.97 58.71 -24.10
CA ALA A 11 -15.42 57.63 -24.87
C ALA A 11 -14.57 56.72 -23.97
N TRP A 12 -14.78 55.41 -24.13
CA TRP A 12 -13.79 54.31 -24.14
C TRP A 12 -12.75 54.22 -23.01
N LEU A 13 -12.66 53.05 -22.37
CA LEU A 13 -11.45 52.19 -22.35
C LEU A 13 -11.68 51.00 -21.38
N GLY A 14 -11.32 49.78 -21.81
CA GLY A 14 -10.93 48.72 -20.89
C GLY A 14 -11.76 47.44 -20.88
N VAL A 15 -11.93 46.78 -22.03
CA VAL A 15 -12.10 45.31 -22.04
C VAL A 15 -10.69 44.68 -22.08
N ARG A 16 -10.51 43.59 -21.33
CA ARG A 16 -9.33 42.68 -21.24
C ARG A 16 -8.32 43.00 -20.13
N HIS A 17 -8.43 42.29 -19.01
CA HIS A 17 -7.43 41.27 -18.60
C HIS A 17 -7.79 40.73 -17.21
N TRP A 18 -8.62 39.68 -17.17
CA TRP A 18 -8.74 38.81 -15.99
C TRP A 18 -8.59 37.36 -16.45
N VAL A 19 -7.46 37.03 -17.07
CA VAL A 19 -7.11 35.64 -17.41
C VAL A 19 -5.65 35.37 -17.06
N LEU A 20 -5.20 35.76 -15.86
CA LEU A 20 -3.85 35.43 -15.38
C LEU A 20 -3.81 35.21 -13.85
N PRO A 21 -4.67 34.34 -13.28
CA PRO A 21 -4.16 33.52 -12.18
C PRO A 21 -4.39 32.02 -12.40
N ALA A 22 -5.14 31.60 -13.43
CA ALA A 22 -5.46 30.19 -13.66
C ALA A 22 -4.27 29.38 -14.21
N VAL A 23 -3.27 30.02 -14.81
CA VAL A 23 -2.13 29.32 -15.46
C VAL A 23 -1.00 29.01 -14.48
N LEU A 24 -0.91 29.69 -13.33
CA LEU A 24 0.20 29.50 -12.39
C LEU A 24 0.07 28.21 -11.56
N CYS A 25 -1.14 27.65 -11.43
CA CYS A 25 -1.37 26.38 -10.73
C CYS A 25 -0.97 25.13 -11.54
N LEU A 26 -0.70 25.26 -12.84
CA LEU A 26 -0.34 24.14 -13.72
C LEU A 26 1.17 23.89 -13.82
N LEU A 27 1.99 24.72 -13.15
CA LEU A 27 3.45 24.62 -13.17
C LEU A 27 4.04 24.15 -11.82
N LEU A 28 3.21 23.87 -10.81
CA LEU A 28 3.71 23.23 -9.60
C LEU A 28 3.92 21.73 -9.86
N PRO A 29 5.13 21.19 -9.65
CA PRO A 29 5.35 19.75 -9.65
C PRO A 29 4.42 19.11 -8.62
N SER A 30 3.59 18.16 -9.07
CA SER A 30 2.67 17.37 -8.25
C SER A 30 3.37 16.35 -7.32
N THR A 31 4.65 16.57 -6.98
CA THR A 31 5.46 15.66 -6.17
C THR A 31 5.37 15.93 -4.67
N TRP A 32 4.61 16.93 -4.23
CA TRP A 32 4.26 17.07 -2.81
C TRP A 32 3.10 16.12 -2.48
N ALA A 33 3.43 14.85 -2.31
CA ALA A 33 2.59 13.94 -1.55
C ALA A 33 2.54 14.48 -0.11
N LEU A 34 1.47 15.22 0.22
CA LEU A 34 1.15 15.55 1.61
C LEU A 34 1.23 14.27 2.46
N PRO A 35 1.80 14.33 3.67
CA PRO A 35 1.79 13.18 4.56
C PRO A 35 0.35 12.69 4.71
N PRO A 36 0.12 11.36 4.72
CA PRO A 36 -1.22 10.84 4.87
C PRO A 36 -1.82 11.42 6.15
N PRO A 37 -3.09 11.87 6.13
CA PRO A 37 -3.73 12.37 7.34
C PRO A 37 -3.71 11.26 8.41
N ALA A 38 -3.48 11.60 9.68
CA ALA A 38 -3.39 10.64 10.78
C ALA A 38 -4.59 9.66 10.85
N HIS A 39 -5.77 10.09 10.41
CA HIS A 39 -6.96 9.24 10.27
C HIS A 39 -6.78 8.08 9.26
N SER A 40 -6.02 8.28 8.18
CA SER A 40 -5.71 7.24 7.19
C SER A 40 -4.78 6.17 7.77
N LEU A 41 -3.81 6.56 8.60
CA LEU A 41 -2.93 5.62 9.31
C LEU A 41 -3.67 4.80 10.37
N ALA A 42 -4.52 5.42 11.18
CA ALA A 42 -5.32 4.71 12.18
C ALA A 42 -6.22 3.65 11.52
N LYS A 43 -6.85 4.01 10.39
CA LYS A 43 -7.60 3.07 9.55
C LYS A 43 -6.70 1.96 8.99
N GLY A 44 -5.52 2.31 8.47
CA GLY A 44 -4.54 1.36 7.96
C GLY A 44 -4.05 0.38 9.03
N LEU A 45 -3.80 0.85 10.25
CA LEU A 45 -3.43 0.02 11.39
C LEU A 45 -4.55 -0.97 11.73
N ASN A 46 -5.81 -0.54 11.73
CA ASN A 46 -6.94 -1.44 11.93
C ASN A 46 -7.03 -2.51 10.82
N CYS A 47 -6.91 -2.10 9.55
CA CYS A 47 -6.87 -3.01 8.42
C CYS A 47 -5.69 -4.00 8.51
N SER A 48 -4.52 -3.58 9.01
CA SER A 48 -3.37 -4.47 9.20
C SER A 48 -3.61 -5.58 10.22
N ARG A 49 -4.41 -5.31 11.27
CA ARG A 49 -4.80 -6.32 12.26
C ARG A 49 -5.76 -7.33 11.66
N THR A 50 -6.74 -6.86 10.88
CA THR A 50 -7.65 -7.72 10.12
C THR A 50 -6.88 -8.59 9.11
N LEU A 51 -5.91 -8.00 8.41
CA LEU A 51 -5.03 -8.71 7.48
C LEU A 51 -4.26 -9.84 8.16
N LEU A 52 -3.63 -9.54 9.31
CA LEU A 52 -2.89 -10.53 10.08
C LEU A 52 -3.81 -11.66 10.59
N ALA A 53 -5.00 -11.32 11.09
CA ALA A 53 -5.96 -12.31 11.52
C ALA A 53 -6.40 -13.21 10.36
N ALA A 54 -6.71 -12.64 9.19
CA ALA A 54 -7.08 -13.38 8.01
C ALA A 54 -5.94 -14.30 7.52
N ALA A 55 -4.69 -13.81 7.52
CA ALA A 55 -3.53 -14.58 7.12
C ALA A 55 -3.31 -15.80 8.02
N ASN A 56 -3.36 -15.60 9.35
CA ASN A 56 -3.24 -16.69 10.32
C ASN A 56 -4.36 -17.72 10.17
N GLU A 57 -5.60 -17.27 9.97
CA GLU A 57 -6.73 -18.16 9.73
C GLU A 57 -6.57 -18.98 8.46
N ALA A 58 -6.11 -18.37 7.36
CA ALA A 58 -5.87 -19.10 6.12
C ALA A 58 -4.75 -20.15 6.27
N LEU A 59 -3.66 -19.80 6.97
CA LEU A 59 -2.59 -20.76 7.28
C LEU A 59 -3.11 -21.93 8.12
N LEU A 60 -3.88 -21.64 9.18
CA LEU A 60 -4.51 -22.67 10.01
C LEU A 60 -5.47 -23.56 9.23
N GLN A 61 -6.25 -23.00 8.30
CA GLN A 61 -7.13 -23.79 7.45
C GLN A 61 -6.34 -24.73 6.56
N VAL A 62 -5.26 -24.23 5.95
CA VAL A 62 -4.37 -25.02 5.09
C VAL A 62 -3.71 -26.16 5.86
N GLN A 63 -3.31 -25.93 7.11
CA GLN A 63 -2.79 -26.97 8.01
C GLN A 63 -3.87 -28.00 8.39
N LYS A 64 -5.06 -27.56 8.79
CA LYS A 64 -6.12 -28.43 9.32
C LYS A 64 -6.79 -29.31 8.27
N GLN A 65 -6.94 -28.82 7.04
CA GLN A 65 -7.73 -29.53 6.04
C GLN A 65 -7.03 -30.78 5.50
N GLY A 66 -5.73 -31.01 5.81
CA GLY A 66 -4.97 -32.14 5.27
C GLY A 66 -4.87 -32.13 3.73
N VAL A 67 -5.35 -31.05 3.09
CA VAL A 67 -5.47 -30.89 1.62
C VAL A 67 -4.09 -30.83 0.97
N LEU A 68 -3.05 -30.54 1.74
CA LEU A 68 -1.68 -30.45 1.29
C LEU A 68 -1.03 -31.83 1.08
N GLY A 69 -1.44 -32.85 1.84
CA GLY A 69 -0.78 -34.17 1.83
C GLY A 69 0.62 -34.18 2.47
N PHE A 70 0.94 -33.15 3.26
CA PHE A 70 2.14 -32.99 4.10
C PHE A 70 1.81 -32.00 5.23
N GLU A 71 2.70 -31.86 6.22
CA GLU A 71 2.48 -30.94 7.34
C GLU A 71 3.03 -29.55 6.99
N CYS A 72 2.19 -28.53 7.00
CA CYS A 72 2.62 -27.17 6.65
C CYS A 72 3.37 -26.50 7.81
N THR A 73 4.58 -26.98 8.08
CA THR A 73 5.51 -26.47 9.10
C THR A 73 6.67 -25.73 8.45
N LEU A 74 7.43 -24.98 9.25
CA LEU A 74 8.61 -24.26 8.75
C LEU A 74 9.80 -25.19 8.50
N GLU A 75 9.79 -26.38 9.09
CA GLU A 75 10.80 -27.40 8.90
C GLU A 75 10.67 -28.10 7.54
N GLU A 76 9.44 -28.25 7.03
CA GLU A 76 9.17 -28.93 5.75
C GLU A 76 9.19 -27.98 4.53
N VAL A 77 9.09 -26.67 4.76
CA VAL A 77 8.87 -25.69 3.68
C VAL A 77 9.94 -24.61 3.66
N ASP A 78 10.56 -24.41 2.49
CA ASP A 78 11.50 -23.31 2.28
C ASP A 78 10.76 -21.96 2.23
N LEU A 79 11.19 -21.02 3.09
CA LEU A 79 10.61 -19.69 3.18
C LEU A 79 11.23 -18.77 2.13
N GLU A 80 10.67 -18.80 0.93
CA GLU A 80 11.01 -17.83 -0.10
C GLU A 80 10.34 -16.48 0.19
N ASP A 81 11.16 -15.42 0.32
CA ASP A 81 10.64 -14.05 0.30
C ASP A 81 10.35 -13.63 -1.15
N VAL A 82 9.10 -13.86 -1.57
CA VAL A 82 8.58 -13.48 -2.89
C VAL A 82 8.68 -11.97 -3.20
N THR A 83 8.92 -11.14 -2.19
CA THR A 83 9.06 -9.67 -2.31
C THR A 83 10.51 -9.21 -2.39
N ASN A 84 11.49 -10.11 -2.25
CA ASN A 84 12.90 -9.74 -2.08
C ASN A 84 13.50 -9.07 -3.34
N SER A 85 13.02 -9.40 -4.54
CA SER A 85 13.51 -8.80 -5.79
C SER A 85 12.95 -7.40 -6.08
N GLN A 86 12.01 -6.91 -5.27
CA GLN A 86 11.25 -5.69 -5.53
C GLN A 86 11.41 -4.66 -4.41
N ILE A 87 10.78 -3.50 -4.61
CA ILE A 87 10.50 -2.54 -3.53
C ILE A 87 9.57 -3.25 -2.54
N ASN A 88 9.96 -3.31 -1.27
CA ASN A 88 9.23 -4.03 -0.24
C ASN A 88 9.25 -3.28 1.10
N THR A 89 8.46 -3.73 2.07
CA THR A 89 8.35 -3.09 3.40
C THR A 89 9.71 -3.01 4.10
N ILE A 90 10.53 -4.07 4.07
CA ILE A 90 11.83 -4.08 4.74
C ILE A 90 12.71 -2.97 4.15
N LYS A 91 13.01 -3.02 2.85
CA LYS A 91 13.88 -2.04 2.18
C LYS A 91 13.35 -0.60 2.25
N SER A 92 12.03 -0.42 2.33
CA SER A 92 11.43 0.92 2.28
C SER A 92 11.18 1.53 3.65
N CYS A 93 11.05 0.70 4.70
CA CYS A 93 10.76 1.14 6.06
C CYS A 93 11.94 1.00 7.02
N THR A 94 13.05 0.37 6.60
CA THR A 94 14.30 0.29 7.39
C THR A 94 15.43 1.00 6.66
N THR A 95 16.36 1.58 7.40
CA THR A 95 17.60 2.15 6.85
C THR A 95 18.57 1.02 6.46
N GLU A 96 19.34 1.21 5.38
CA GLU A 96 20.28 0.20 4.85
C GLU A 96 21.56 0.03 5.70
N ASP A 97 21.76 0.84 6.76
CA ASP A 97 22.91 0.75 7.66
C ASP A 97 22.80 -0.48 8.58
N LEU A 98 22.94 -1.65 7.98
CA LEU A 98 23.21 -2.91 8.64
C LEU A 98 24.69 -2.95 9.03
N GLY A 99 25.08 -2.07 9.96
CA GLY A 99 26.33 -2.23 10.68
C GLY A 99 26.38 -3.61 11.33
N ALA A 100 27.52 -4.29 11.24
CA ALA A 100 27.69 -5.68 11.65
C ALA A 100 27.13 -5.95 13.06
N GLY A 101 26.03 -6.70 13.15
CA GLY A 101 25.63 -7.45 14.35
C GLY A 101 24.54 -6.87 15.25
N ASN A 102 24.01 -5.67 15.01
CA ASN A 102 22.95 -5.08 15.85
C ASN A 102 21.62 -4.91 15.08
N CYS A 103 20.49 -5.05 15.78
CA CYS A 103 19.18 -4.71 15.21
C CYS A 103 19.18 -3.22 14.82
N PRO A 104 18.84 -2.86 13.57
CA PRO A 104 18.85 -1.47 13.13
C PRO A 104 17.87 -0.66 13.99
N VAL A 105 18.37 0.41 14.60
CA VAL A 105 17.52 1.37 15.30
C VAL A 105 16.83 2.21 14.23
N LEU A 106 15.51 2.14 14.18
CA LEU A 106 14.71 2.91 13.25
C LEU A 106 14.66 4.37 13.72
N GLU A 107 15.55 5.21 13.20
CA GLU A 107 15.59 6.62 13.57
C GLU A 107 14.44 7.39 12.89
N SER A 108 13.57 8.02 13.68
CA SER A 108 12.38 8.73 13.18
C SER A 108 12.71 9.88 12.22
N SER A 109 13.88 10.51 12.39
CA SER A 109 14.39 11.63 11.58
C SER A 109 14.73 11.24 10.13
N THR A 110 15.02 9.96 9.88
CA THR A 110 15.46 9.47 8.55
C THR A 110 14.38 8.68 7.81
N LEU A 111 13.28 8.32 8.48
CA LEU A 111 12.23 7.49 7.88
C LEU A 111 11.36 8.29 6.90
N ALA A 112 11.50 7.97 5.61
CA ALA A 112 10.62 8.48 4.58
C ALA A 112 9.27 7.75 4.60
N MET A 113 8.31 8.27 5.37
CA MET A 113 6.97 7.69 5.56
C MET A 113 6.27 7.30 4.25
N SER A 114 6.31 8.17 3.23
CA SER A 114 5.70 7.89 1.92
C SER A 114 6.34 6.69 1.21
N LYS A 115 7.68 6.55 1.29
CA LYS A 115 8.39 5.39 0.75
C LYS A 115 8.03 4.13 1.52
N CYS A 116 7.96 4.20 2.84
CA CYS A 116 7.57 3.05 3.67
C CYS A 116 6.15 2.55 3.30
N LEU A 117 5.17 3.45 3.18
CA LEU A 117 3.82 3.10 2.76
C LEU A 117 3.76 2.52 1.33
N GLN A 118 4.59 3.04 0.42
CA GLN A 118 4.72 2.46 -0.92
C GLN A 118 5.29 1.03 -0.87
N GLY A 119 6.29 0.77 -0.04
CA GLY A 119 6.84 -0.57 0.16
C GLY A 119 5.81 -1.57 0.71
N ILE A 120 4.96 -1.12 1.63
CA ILE A 120 3.84 -1.92 2.14
C ILE A 120 2.85 -2.23 1.00
N TYR A 121 2.53 -1.24 0.17
CA TYR A 121 1.60 -1.43 -0.95
C TYR A 121 2.12 -2.45 -1.98
N GLU A 122 3.39 -2.38 -2.35
CA GLU A 122 3.98 -3.33 -3.31
C GLU A 122 4.09 -4.76 -2.73
N ASP A 123 4.36 -4.91 -1.43
CA ASP A 123 4.26 -6.22 -0.76
C ASP A 123 2.86 -6.80 -0.90
N LEU A 124 1.83 -6.03 -0.55
CA LEU A 124 0.44 -6.47 -0.62
C LEU A 124 0.02 -6.85 -2.04
N LYS A 125 0.44 -6.08 -3.05
CA LYS A 125 0.19 -6.37 -4.45
C LYS A 125 0.85 -7.68 -4.90
N THR A 126 2.09 -7.92 -4.47
CA THR A 126 2.81 -9.17 -4.76
C THR A 126 2.12 -10.37 -4.11
N TYR A 127 1.84 -10.29 -2.82
CA TYR A 127 1.13 -11.37 -2.12
C TYR A 127 -0.28 -11.60 -2.65
N ARG A 128 -1.00 -10.55 -3.07
CA ARG A 128 -2.28 -10.70 -3.76
C ARG A 128 -2.14 -11.56 -5.00
N ALA A 129 -1.09 -11.35 -5.80
CA ALA A 129 -0.87 -12.10 -7.03
C ALA A 129 -0.53 -13.57 -6.75
N GLU A 130 0.29 -13.84 -5.73
CA GLU A 130 0.66 -15.19 -5.33
C GLU A 130 -0.52 -15.97 -4.70
N LEU A 131 -1.35 -15.27 -3.92
CA LEU A 131 -2.44 -15.87 -3.15
C LEU A 131 -3.80 -15.87 -3.87
N TRP A 132 -3.89 -15.33 -5.09
CA TRP A 132 -5.17 -15.10 -5.79
C TRP A 132 -6.02 -16.37 -5.96
N ASN A 133 -5.35 -17.51 -6.08
CA ASN A 133 -5.96 -18.83 -6.25
C ASN A 133 -6.43 -19.49 -4.93
N LEU A 134 -6.25 -18.82 -3.79
CA LEU A 134 -6.72 -19.32 -2.51
C LEU A 134 -8.24 -19.37 -2.47
N LYS A 135 -8.75 -20.48 -1.92
CA LYS A 135 -10.19 -20.61 -1.62
C LYS A 135 -10.65 -19.68 -0.49
N ASP A 136 -9.75 -19.31 0.43
CA ASP A 136 -10.09 -18.37 1.50
C ASP A 136 -10.10 -16.93 0.96
N LEU A 137 -11.29 -16.51 0.50
CA LEU A 137 -11.54 -15.16 0.00
C LEU A 137 -11.29 -14.07 1.06
N ARG A 138 -11.27 -14.41 2.37
CA ARG A 138 -11.10 -13.40 3.43
C ARG A 138 -9.70 -12.79 3.43
N VAL A 139 -8.67 -13.59 3.13
CA VAL A 139 -7.29 -13.08 2.97
C VAL A 139 -7.22 -12.10 1.82
N LEU A 140 -7.79 -12.47 0.66
CA LEU A 140 -7.79 -11.61 -0.53
C LEU A 140 -8.58 -10.32 -0.30
N THR A 141 -9.75 -10.40 0.33
CA THR A 141 -10.51 -9.21 0.71
C THR A 141 -9.72 -8.32 1.66
N SER A 142 -9.07 -8.89 2.68
CA SER A 142 -8.28 -8.11 3.64
C SER A 142 -7.07 -7.42 2.99
N ILE A 143 -6.41 -8.09 2.03
CA ILE A 143 -5.35 -7.49 1.23
C ILE A 143 -5.89 -6.29 0.44
N ASN A 144 -7.05 -6.44 -0.20
CA ASN A 144 -7.66 -5.39 -1.01
C ASN A 144 -8.07 -4.18 -0.18
N ASP A 145 -8.68 -4.41 0.98
CA ASP A 145 -9.07 -3.36 1.93
C ASP A 145 -7.84 -2.56 2.37
N MET A 146 -6.75 -3.27 2.69
CA MET A 146 -5.48 -2.65 3.07
C MET A 146 -4.88 -1.82 1.93
N MET A 147 -4.81 -2.37 0.71
CA MET A 147 -4.33 -1.66 -0.47
C MET A 147 -5.16 -0.40 -0.77
N GLN A 148 -6.49 -0.48 -0.64
CA GLN A 148 -7.39 0.65 -0.86
C GLN A 148 -7.16 1.77 0.17
N VAL A 149 -6.86 1.42 1.42
CA VAL A 149 -6.56 2.42 2.47
C VAL A 149 -5.23 3.12 2.21
N LEU A 150 -4.21 2.39 1.74
CA LEU A 150 -2.89 2.95 1.44
C LEU A 150 -2.89 3.81 0.18
N GLN A 151 -3.62 3.39 -0.86
CA GLN A 151 -3.67 4.10 -2.14
C GLN A 151 -5.08 4.07 -2.76
N PRO A 152 -5.99 4.97 -2.34
CA PRO A 152 -7.38 4.98 -2.79
C PRO A 152 -7.60 5.23 -4.30
N ARG A 153 -6.58 5.77 -4.99
CA ARG A 153 -6.65 6.18 -6.40
C ARG A 153 -6.00 5.19 -7.37
N SER A 154 -5.51 4.04 -6.90
CA SER A 154 -4.91 3.07 -7.81
C SER A 154 -6.01 2.41 -8.67
N PRO A 155 -5.85 2.32 -10.00
CA PRO A 155 -6.74 1.52 -10.82
C PRO A 155 -6.76 0.07 -10.32
N ALA A 156 -7.90 -0.60 -10.54
CA ALA A 156 -8.06 -2.00 -10.18
C ALA A 156 -6.89 -2.81 -10.73
N VAL A 157 -6.13 -3.45 -9.83
CA VAL A 157 -4.98 -4.27 -10.20
C VAL A 157 -5.45 -5.36 -11.18
N PRO A 158 -4.82 -5.50 -12.37
CA PRO A 158 -5.14 -6.56 -13.30
C PRO A 158 -5.09 -7.92 -12.60
N GLN A 159 -6.12 -8.74 -12.83
CA GLN A 159 -6.16 -10.10 -12.29
C GLN A 159 -4.98 -10.89 -12.85
N PRO A 160 -4.17 -11.54 -12.00
CA PRO A 160 -3.08 -12.41 -12.46
C PRO A 160 -3.63 -13.54 -13.32
N SER A 161 -2.81 -13.99 -14.28
CA SER A 161 -3.10 -15.20 -15.03
C SER A 161 -3.17 -16.41 -14.10
N PRO A 162 -4.03 -17.40 -14.40
CA PRO A 162 -4.17 -18.55 -13.53
C PRO A 162 -2.89 -19.38 -13.50
N SER A 163 -2.19 -19.33 -12.39
CA SER A 163 -1.18 -20.33 -12.06
C SER A 163 -1.91 -21.64 -11.76
N THR A 164 -1.92 -22.55 -12.73
CA THR A 164 -2.47 -23.93 -12.68
C THR A 164 -1.70 -24.84 -11.71
N ILE A 165 -1.30 -24.33 -10.54
CA ILE A 165 -0.32 -24.97 -9.65
C ILE A 165 -0.91 -25.10 -8.24
N LEU A 166 -2.21 -25.32 -8.08
CA LEU A 166 -2.76 -25.80 -6.80
C LEU A 166 -3.04 -27.32 -6.81
N GLY A 167 -3.12 -27.92 -8.01
CA GLY A 167 -3.37 -29.35 -8.17
C GLY A 167 -2.14 -30.24 -7.90
N SER A 168 -0.92 -29.71 -7.98
CA SER A 168 0.32 -30.47 -7.79
C SER A 168 0.86 -30.39 -6.36
N PHE A 169 1.65 -31.39 -5.93
CA PHE A 169 2.31 -31.38 -4.63
C PHE A 169 3.23 -30.17 -4.44
N GLN A 170 4.06 -29.86 -5.45
CA GLN A 170 4.94 -28.68 -5.44
C GLN A 170 4.16 -27.38 -5.30
N GLY A 171 2.99 -27.30 -5.94
CA GLY A 171 2.07 -26.18 -5.81
C GLY A 171 1.56 -25.96 -4.39
N ARG A 172 1.19 -27.06 -3.73
CA ARG A 172 0.75 -27.07 -2.33
C ARG A 172 1.89 -26.69 -1.38
N MET A 173 3.11 -27.16 -1.64
CA MET A 173 4.33 -26.77 -0.91
C MET A 173 4.60 -25.27 -1.02
N ARG A 174 4.58 -24.74 -2.25
CA ARG A 174 4.74 -23.30 -2.50
C ARG A 174 3.66 -22.49 -1.79
N LEU A 175 2.39 -22.93 -1.85
CA LEU A 175 1.30 -22.21 -1.18
C LEU A 175 1.55 -22.11 0.34
N CYS A 176 1.96 -23.21 0.97
CA CYS A 176 2.32 -23.21 2.39
C CYS A 176 3.43 -22.18 2.67
N GLY A 177 4.49 -22.17 1.86
CA GLY A 177 5.63 -21.26 2.02
C GLY A 177 5.23 -19.80 1.87
N VAL A 178 4.45 -19.48 0.84
CA VAL A 178 3.93 -18.13 0.62
C VAL A 178 3.04 -17.69 1.79
N LEU A 179 2.18 -18.55 2.32
CA LEU A 179 1.32 -18.22 3.47
C LEU A 179 2.13 -17.94 4.73
N HIS A 180 3.14 -18.74 5.04
CA HIS A 180 4.04 -18.47 6.17
C HIS A 180 4.79 -17.15 6.00
N ALA A 181 5.39 -16.94 4.82
CA ALA A 181 6.08 -15.68 4.49
C ALA A 181 5.13 -14.49 4.59
N PHE A 182 3.89 -14.64 4.14
CA PHE A 182 2.86 -13.60 4.23
C PHE A 182 2.46 -13.30 5.67
N CYS A 183 2.31 -14.31 6.53
CA CYS A 183 2.04 -14.10 7.95
C CYS A 183 3.15 -13.27 8.61
N LEU A 184 4.42 -13.62 8.34
CA LEU A 184 5.57 -12.84 8.81
C LEU A 184 5.53 -11.41 8.28
N ARG A 185 5.22 -11.22 7.00
CA ARG A 185 5.13 -9.89 6.41
C ARG A 185 3.98 -9.07 7.00
N ALA A 186 2.82 -9.67 7.25
CA ALA A 186 1.67 -9.01 7.86
C ALA A 186 1.98 -8.52 9.28
N VAL A 187 2.75 -9.28 10.07
CA VAL A 187 3.26 -8.83 11.37
C VAL A 187 4.15 -7.61 11.20
N THR A 188 5.09 -7.63 10.26
CA THR A 188 5.99 -6.50 9.97
C THR A 188 5.23 -5.25 9.54
N ILE A 189 4.26 -5.40 8.63
CA ILE A 189 3.37 -4.31 8.19
C ILE A 189 2.61 -3.70 9.38
N SER A 190 2.03 -4.54 10.25
CA SER A 190 1.27 -4.06 11.40
C SER A 190 2.15 -3.29 12.39
N ARG A 191 3.38 -3.77 12.64
CA ARG A 191 4.37 -3.06 13.47
C ARG A 191 4.76 -1.71 12.86
N MET A 192 5.04 -1.66 11.56
CA MET A 192 5.42 -0.41 10.88
C MET A 192 4.28 0.61 10.90
N LEU A 193 3.04 0.20 10.66
CA LEU A 193 1.89 1.11 10.74
C LEU A 193 1.64 1.59 12.17
N GLY A 194 1.90 0.75 13.17
CA GLY A 194 1.87 1.15 14.58
C GLY A 194 2.91 2.23 14.87
N TYR A 195 4.14 2.01 14.41
CA TYR A 195 5.24 2.98 14.56
C TYR A 195 4.92 4.31 13.86
N LEU A 196 4.49 4.27 12.59
CA LEU A 196 4.09 5.47 11.84
C LEU A 196 2.94 6.22 12.52
N SER A 197 1.95 5.50 13.07
CA SER A 197 0.83 6.12 13.79
C SER A 197 1.30 6.87 15.04
N ALA A 198 2.24 6.29 15.80
CA ALA A 198 2.82 6.94 16.97
C ALA A 198 3.58 8.21 16.57
N LEU A 199 4.42 8.14 15.53
CA LEU A 199 5.17 9.31 15.04
C LEU A 199 4.25 10.48 14.67
N THR A 200 3.12 10.22 14.01
CA THR A 200 2.17 11.28 13.64
C THR A 200 1.34 11.82 14.80
N ALA A 201 1.34 11.15 15.97
CA ALA A 201 0.64 11.62 17.16
C ALA A 201 1.51 12.55 18.03
N GLU A 202 2.83 12.53 17.82
CA GLU A 202 3.81 13.36 18.53
C GLU A 202 4.08 14.71 17.84
N THR A 203 3.65 14.86 16.58
CA THR A 203 3.74 16.09 15.76
C THR A 203 2.45 16.89 15.76
#